data_AF-A0A8J3ARF0-F1
#
_entry.id   AF-A0A8J3ARF0-F1
#
_cell.length_a   1.000
_cell.length_b   1.000
_cell.length_c   1.000
_cell.angle_alpha   90.00
_cell.angle_beta   90.00
_cell.angle_gamma   90.00
#
_symmetry.space_group_name_H-M   'P 1'
#
loop_
_entity.id
_entity.type
_entity.pdbx_description
1 polymer ?
#
loop_
_entity_poly.entity_id
_entity_poly.type
_entity_poly.pdbx_seq_one_letter_code
_entity_poly.pdbx_strand_id
1 'polypeptide(L)'
;MKKHLFISLAIVSILCISGCQTNDNGKKDGKVTVEDKDKKPAVEDQILAENEVFKVTSIVREETVNNVFEVEGTASVFEAMFKYRLEDGHNVLAEGSVMADKGAPDWGNFKIKISHNQPSSPNGVLTIYVASAKDGTAENELNIPVEFANFER
;
A
#
# COMPACT_ATOMS: atom_id res chain seq x y z
N MET A 1 -24.11 25.70 41.26
CA MET A 1 -23.81 27.14 41.07
C MET A 1 -23.56 27.36 39.58
N LYS A 2 -24.42 28.17 38.95
CA LYS A 2 -24.42 28.50 37.52
C LYS A 2 -23.20 29.33 37.13
N LYS A 3 -22.54 28.97 36.03
CA LYS A 3 -21.91 29.94 35.10
C LYS A 3 -22.04 29.40 33.68
N HIS A 4 -23.02 29.93 32.94
CA HIS A 4 -23.02 29.89 31.49
C HIS A 4 -22.12 31.02 30.99
N LEU A 5 -21.34 30.78 29.95
CA LEU A 5 -20.97 31.85 29.01
C LEU A 5 -20.70 31.27 27.62
N PHE A 6 -21.59 31.61 26.70
CA PHE A 6 -21.49 31.42 25.26
C PHE A 6 -20.52 32.45 24.67
N ILE A 7 -19.63 32.05 23.75
CA ILE A 7 -19.06 32.96 22.74
C ILE A 7 -18.95 32.21 21.41
N SER A 8 -19.83 32.61 20.48
CA SER A 8 -19.74 32.40 19.04
C SER A 8 -18.64 33.28 18.45
N LEU A 9 -17.82 32.76 17.54
CA LEU A 9 -17.09 33.62 16.60
C LEU A 9 -16.88 32.91 15.26
N ALA A 10 -17.33 33.62 14.22
CA ALA A 10 -17.48 33.16 12.83
C ALA A 10 -16.17 32.75 12.16
N ILE A 11 -16.21 31.64 11.41
CA ILE A 11 -15.13 31.25 10.50
C ILE A 11 -15.49 31.71 9.08
N VAL A 12 -14.54 32.44 8.53
CA VAL A 12 -14.54 33.19 7.27
C VAL A 12 -14.72 32.27 6.07
N SER A 13 -15.76 32.54 5.28
CA SER A 13 -16.00 31.93 3.97
C SER A 13 -15.00 32.48 2.96
N ILE A 14 -14.04 31.67 2.55
CA ILE A 14 -13.09 31.95 1.46
C ILE A 14 -13.85 31.85 0.13
N LEU A 15 -13.95 32.97 -0.58
CA LEU A 15 -14.45 33.06 -1.95
C LEU A 15 -13.40 32.47 -2.90
N CYS A 16 -13.72 31.32 -3.50
CA CYS A 16 -13.02 30.80 -4.67
C CYS A 16 -13.38 31.67 -5.89
N ILE A 17 -12.38 32.29 -6.52
CA ILE A 17 -12.53 32.87 -7.87
C ILE A 17 -11.70 32.06 -8.83
N SER A 18 -12.43 31.44 -9.76
CA SER A 18 -11.99 30.72 -10.93
C SER A 18 -11.01 31.51 -11.79
N GLY A 19 -9.98 30.82 -12.28
CA GLY A 19 -9.15 31.24 -13.40
C GLY A 19 -8.82 30.05 -14.29
N CYS A 20 -9.76 29.63 -15.15
CA CYS A 20 -9.48 28.81 -16.33
C CYS A 20 -9.09 29.73 -17.48
N GLN A 21 -7.97 29.44 -18.15
CA GLN A 21 -7.59 29.86 -19.52
C GLN A 21 -6.14 29.38 -19.72
N THR A 22 -5.72 28.71 -20.79
CA THR A 22 -6.19 28.64 -22.18
C THR A 22 -5.62 27.37 -22.83
N ASN A 23 -6.42 26.75 -23.69
CA ASN A 23 -5.93 25.88 -24.76
C ASN A 23 -5.17 26.72 -25.79
N ASP A 24 -3.99 26.29 -26.21
CA ASP A 24 -3.45 26.63 -27.53
C ASP A 24 -2.92 25.36 -28.20
N ASN A 25 -3.36 25.18 -29.43
CA ASN A 25 -3.21 24.00 -30.25
C ASN A 25 -2.20 24.37 -31.35
N GLY A 26 -0.93 24.05 -31.13
CA GLY A 26 0.17 24.40 -32.03
C GLY A 26 0.84 23.18 -32.64
N LYS A 27 0.23 22.62 -33.70
CA LYS A 27 0.88 21.66 -34.61
C LYS A 27 1.96 22.38 -35.42
N LYS A 28 3.23 21.97 -35.30
CA LYS A 28 4.24 22.13 -36.36
C LYS A 28 5.15 20.91 -36.42
N ASP A 29 5.18 20.35 -37.62
CA ASP A 29 5.93 19.18 -38.04
C ASP A 29 7.43 19.53 -38.11
N GLY A 30 8.29 18.65 -37.61
CA GLY A 30 9.73 18.88 -37.56
C GLY A 30 10.49 17.61 -37.23
N LYS A 31 10.63 16.74 -38.23
CA LYS A 31 11.52 15.57 -38.22
C LYS A 31 12.98 16.03 -38.07
N VAL A 32 13.54 15.89 -36.88
CA VAL A 32 14.99 15.75 -36.66
C VAL A 32 15.18 14.63 -35.65
N THR A 33 15.71 13.53 -36.16
CA THR A 33 16.21 12.40 -35.40
C THR A 33 17.50 12.84 -34.73
N VAL A 34 17.49 12.95 -33.40
CA VAL A 34 18.71 12.86 -32.58
C VAL A 34 18.43 11.76 -31.57
N GLU A 35 19.18 10.66 -31.71
CA GLU A 35 19.23 9.59 -30.73
C GLU A 35 19.79 10.14 -29.43
N ASP A 36 18.93 10.27 -28.41
CA ASP A 36 19.38 10.39 -27.02
C ASP A 36 19.22 9.02 -26.35
N LYS A 37 20.32 8.28 -26.35
CA LYS A 37 20.48 7.01 -25.65
C LYS A 37 20.81 7.32 -24.21
N ASP A 38 19.80 7.58 -23.38
CA ASP A 38 19.87 7.40 -21.91
C ASP A 38 18.49 7.53 -21.23
N LYS A 39 17.42 7.06 -21.88
CA LYS A 39 16.15 6.80 -21.18
C LYS A 39 16.15 5.34 -20.72
N LYS A 40 16.68 5.09 -19.52
CA LYS A 40 16.35 3.89 -18.74
C LYS A 40 14.81 3.77 -18.78
N PRO A 41 14.23 2.68 -19.31
CA PRO A 41 12.78 2.54 -19.35
C PRO A 41 12.27 2.71 -17.92
N ALA A 42 11.33 3.64 -17.73
CA ALA A 42 10.52 3.64 -16.51
C ALA A 42 9.90 2.24 -16.46
N VAL A 43 10.33 1.46 -15.47
CA VAL A 43 9.74 0.15 -15.21
C VAL A 43 8.28 0.45 -14.93
N GLU A 44 7.41 -0.01 -15.82
CA GLU A 44 5.98 -0.03 -15.57
C GLU A 44 5.80 -0.93 -14.36
N ASP A 45 5.55 -0.32 -13.19
CA ASP A 45 5.42 -1.04 -11.92
C ASP A 45 4.26 -2.05 -12.07
N GLN A 46 4.61 -3.32 -12.23
CA GLN A 46 3.61 -4.38 -12.34
C GLN A 46 2.94 -4.53 -10.97
N ILE A 47 1.68 -4.13 -10.89
CA ILE A 47 0.87 -4.31 -9.68
C ILE A 47 0.43 -5.78 -9.62
N LEU A 48 0.89 -6.51 -8.60
CA LEU A 48 0.54 -7.91 -8.37
C LEU A 48 -0.86 -8.04 -7.74
N ALA A 49 -1.20 -7.14 -6.83
CA ALA A 49 -2.49 -7.10 -6.15
C ALA A 49 -2.75 -5.67 -5.62
N GLU A 50 -4.00 -5.22 -5.66
CA GLU A 50 -4.37 -3.90 -5.14
C GLU A 50 -5.81 -3.84 -4.63
N ASN A 51 -6.07 -2.83 -3.80
CA ASN A 51 -7.40 -2.34 -3.46
C ASN A 51 -7.35 -0.81 -3.26
N GLU A 52 -8.37 -0.22 -2.65
CA GLU A 52 -8.48 1.24 -2.46
C GLU A 52 -7.30 1.86 -1.69
N VAL A 53 -6.64 1.13 -0.79
CA VAL A 53 -5.62 1.67 0.12
C VAL A 53 -4.28 0.95 0.04
N PHE A 54 -4.18 -0.16 -0.71
CA PHE A 54 -2.96 -0.95 -0.86
C PHE A 54 -2.65 -1.24 -2.33
N LYS A 55 -1.37 -1.19 -2.69
CA LYS A 55 -0.84 -1.69 -3.95
C LYS A 55 0.42 -2.48 -3.68
N VAL A 56 0.42 -3.77 -3.99
CA VAL A 56 1.58 -4.65 -3.86
C VAL A 56 2.21 -4.83 -5.23
N THR A 57 3.51 -4.56 -5.32
CA THR A 57 4.28 -4.61 -6.57
C THR A 57 5.24 -5.81 -6.61
N SER A 58 5.59 -6.37 -5.46
CA SER A 58 6.51 -7.50 -5.40
C SER A 58 6.27 -8.40 -4.19
N ILE A 59 6.38 -9.71 -4.41
CA ILE A 59 6.50 -10.74 -3.39
C ILE A 59 7.63 -11.68 -3.82
N VAL A 60 8.73 -11.67 -3.06
CA VAL A 60 9.89 -12.53 -3.31
C VAL A 60 10.04 -13.51 -2.15
N ARG A 61 10.18 -14.79 -2.47
CA ARG A 61 10.58 -15.81 -1.50
C ARG A 61 12.09 -15.89 -1.44
N GLU A 62 12.66 -15.86 -0.25
CA GLU A 62 14.06 -16.23 -0.07
C GLU A 62 14.14 -17.77 -0.03
N GLU A 63 14.69 -18.38 -1.09
CA GLU A 63 14.72 -19.84 -1.27
C GLU A 63 15.58 -20.59 -0.23
N THR A 64 16.38 -19.88 0.56
CA THR A 64 17.30 -20.47 1.53
C THR A 64 16.66 -20.63 2.90
N VAL A 65 16.23 -21.85 3.26
CA VAL A 65 16.00 -22.46 4.61
C VAL A 65 15.21 -21.67 5.68
N ASN A 66 14.96 -20.38 5.49
CA ASN A 66 14.61 -19.44 6.54
C ASN A 66 13.13 -19.06 6.51
N ASN A 67 12.34 -19.63 5.57
CA ASN A 67 10.91 -19.37 5.46
C ASN A 67 10.61 -17.87 5.50
N VAL A 68 11.19 -17.12 4.55
CA VAL A 68 11.09 -15.65 4.49
C VAL A 68 10.43 -15.20 3.20
N PHE A 69 9.46 -14.30 3.32
CA PHE A 69 8.94 -13.49 2.23
C PHE A 69 9.43 -12.04 2.36
N GLU A 70 9.83 -11.44 1.25
CA GLU A 70 10.02 -10.02 1.10
C GLU A 70 8.87 -9.44 0.27
N VAL A 71 8.11 -8.50 0.84
CA VAL A 71 6.92 -7.92 0.21
C VAL A 71 7.11 -6.41 0.11
N GLU A 72 6.86 -5.87 -1.08
CA GLU A 72 7.00 -4.45 -1.38
C GLU A 72 5.73 -3.90 -2.01
N GLY A 73 5.46 -2.63 -1.72
CA GLY A 73 4.31 -1.95 -2.24
C GLY A 73 4.15 -0.54 -1.69
N THR A 74 2.95 0.00 -1.88
CA THR A 74 2.54 1.28 -1.32
C THR A 74 1.21 1.15 -0.58
N ALA A 75 1.03 1.93 0.46
CA ALA A 75 -0.18 2.00 1.26
C ALA A 75 -0.58 3.47 1.48
N SER A 76 -1.87 3.77 1.39
CA SER A 76 -2.46 5.06 1.76
C SER A 76 -3.41 4.84 2.95
N VAL A 77 -2.84 4.69 4.14
CA VAL A 77 -3.57 4.35 5.38
C VAL A 77 -3.33 5.39 6.48
N PHE A 78 -4.27 5.53 7.42
CA PHE A 78 -4.15 6.48 8.53
C PHE A 78 -2.91 6.18 9.38
N GLU A 79 -2.16 7.22 9.76
CA GLU A 79 -0.88 7.11 10.50
C GLU A 79 0.17 6.20 9.86
N ALA A 80 0.03 5.89 8.56
CA ALA A 80 0.90 4.99 7.81
C ALA A 80 0.95 3.55 8.36
N MET A 81 0.02 3.15 9.24
CA MET A 81 0.10 1.88 9.96
C MET A 81 -0.97 0.89 9.52
N PHE A 82 -0.54 -0.34 9.23
CA PHE A 82 -1.41 -1.46 8.90
C PHE A 82 -0.85 -2.77 9.48
N LYS A 83 -1.59 -3.87 9.34
CA LYS A 83 -1.21 -5.19 9.82
C LYS A 83 -1.12 -6.19 8.69
N TYR A 84 -0.39 -7.28 8.94
CA TYR A 84 -0.40 -8.45 8.07
C TYR A 84 -0.65 -9.72 8.87
N ARG A 85 -1.21 -10.72 8.19
CA ARG A 85 -1.32 -12.10 8.67
C ARG A 85 -1.02 -13.05 7.51
N LEU A 86 -0.19 -14.05 7.74
CA LEU A 86 0.16 -15.09 6.79
C LEU A 86 -0.37 -16.43 7.30
N GLU A 87 -1.22 -17.08 6.51
CA GLU A 87 -1.90 -18.33 6.89
C GLU A 87 -1.72 -19.39 5.80
N ASP A 88 -1.74 -20.68 6.17
CA ASP A 88 -1.70 -21.82 5.24
C ASP A 88 -3.06 -22.55 5.11
N GLY A 89 -4.11 -21.97 5.70
CA GLY A 89 -5.45 -22.55 5.79
C GLY A 89 -5.73 -23.34 7.07
N HIS A 90 -4.68 -23.76 7.80
CA HIS A 90 -4.81 -24.44 9.10
C HIS A 90 -4.23 -23.62 10.25
N ASN A 91 -3.13 -22.90 9.99
CA ASN A 91 -2.33 -22.21 10.99
C ASN A 91 -2.03 -20.77 10.54
N VAL A 92 -1.96 -19.87 11.52
CA VAL A 92 -1.31 -18.57 11.35
C VAL A 92 0.21 -18.78 11.48
N LEU A 93 0.93 -18.55 10.41
CA LEU A 93 2.38 -18.77 10.34
C LEU A 93 3.18 -17.55 10.79
N ALA A 94 2.64 -16.35 10.55
CA ALA A 94 3.23 -15.08 10.97
C ALA A 94 2.16 -13.98 10.99
N GLU A 95 2.34 -13.00 11.86
CA GLU A 95 1.53 -11.77 11.90
C GLU A 95 2.38 -10.61 12.41
N GLY A 96 1.97 -9.38 12.11
CA GLY A 96 2.70 -8.21 12.54
C GLY A 96 2.06 -6.89 12.13
N SER A 97 2.73 -5.80 12.48
CA SER A 97 2.36 -4.43 12.11
C SER A 97 3.43 -3.84 11.21
N VAL A 98 3.01 -3.00 10.27
CA VAL A 98 3.85 -2.39 9.25
C VAL A 98 3.61 -0.89 9.26
N MET A 99 4.68 -0.13 9.12
CA MET A 99 4.64 1.32 8.94
C MET A 99 5.14 1.65 7.54
N ALA A 100 4.29 2.25 6.73
CA ALA A 100 4.69 2.86 5.46
C ALA A 100 5.45 4.18 5.72
N ASP A 101 6.18 4.67 4.73
CA ASP A 101 6.96 5.91 4.87
C ASP A 101 6.10 7.20 4.91
N LYS A 102 4.81 7.09 4.55
CA LYS A 102 3.80 8.17 4.59
C LYS A 102 2.42 7.60 4.91
N GLY A 103 1.59 8.43 5.54
CA GLY A 103 0.19 8.13 5.82
C GLY A 103 -0.77 8.86 4.88
N ALA A 104 -2.02 8.41 4.87
CA ALA A 104 -3.09 9.00 4.07
C ALA A 104 -3.22 10.53 4.34
N PRO A 105 -3.53 11.33 3.29
CA PRO A 105 -3.96 10.92 1.96
C PRO A 105 -2.80 10.56 1.00
N ASP A 106 -1.55 10.67 1.43
CA ASP A 106 -0.40 10.31 0.60
C ASP A 106 -0.21 8.79 0.56
N TRP A 107 0.31 8.29 -0.56
CA TRP A 107 0.76 6.91 -0.68
C TRP A 107 2.19 6.79 -0.17
N GLY A 108 2.39 5.99 0.88
CA GLY A 108 3.68 5.67 1.42
C GLY A 108 4.20 4.31 0.96
N ASN A 109 5.49 4.20 0.70
CA ASN A 109 6.13 2.92 0.39
C ASN A 109 6.25 2.06 1.65
N PHE A 110 6.15 0.75 1.48
CA PHE A 110 6.54 -0.21 2.50
C PHE A 110 7.38 -1.33 1.89
N LYS A 111 8.26 -1.88 2.73
CA LYS A 111 9.04 -3.07 2.46
C LYS A 111 9.10 -3.90 3.73
N ILE A 112 8.62 -5.14 3.67
CA ILE A 112 8.56 -6.01 4.84
C ILE A 112 9.25 -7.33 4.57
N LYS A 113 9.95 -7.83 5.59
CA LYS A 113 10.48 -9.21 5.64
C LYS A 113 9.64 -9.99 6.64
N ILE A 114 8.92 -10.99 6.16
CA ILE A 114 8.05 -11.86 6.95
C ILE A 114 8.78 -13.20 7.12
N SER A 115 9.39 -13.42 8.27
CA SER A 115 9.81 -14.76 8.70
C SER A 115 8.60 -15.50 9.26
N HIS A 116 8.40 -16.74 8.84
CA HIS A 116 7.21 -17.50 9.21
C HIS A 116 7.53 -18.91 9.71
N ASN A 117 6.62 -19.44 10.54
CA ASN A 117 6.68 -20.82 11.00
C ASN A 117 6.52 -21.80 9.84
N GLN A 118 6.95 -23.04 10.05
CA GLN A 118 6.87 -24.09 9.06
C GLN A 118 5.40 -24.34 8.64
N PRO A 119 5.04 -24.19 7.36
CA PRO A 119 3.67 -24.42 6.89
C PRO A 119 3.33 -25.90 6.85
N SER A 120 2.05 -26.22 7.02
CA SER A 120 1.44 -27.55 6.93
C SER A 120 0.78 -27.83 5.56
N SER A 121 0.75 -26.82 4.69
CA SER A 121 0.14 -26.85 3.36
C SER A 121 1.06 -26.15 2.36
N PRO A 122 1.07 -26.57 1.09
CA PRO A 122 1.84 -25.89 0.05
C PRO A 122 1.27 -24.53 -0.33
N ASN A 123 0.01 -24.24 0.03
CA ASN A 123 -0.69 -23.01 -0.33
C ASN A 123 -1.01 -22.20 0.91
N GLY A 124 -0.98 -20.88 0.77
CA GLY A 124 -1.39 -19.95 1.80
C GLY A 124 -1.91 -18.63 1.26
N VAL A 125 -2.25 -17.75 2.19
CA VAL A 125 -2.72 -16.40 1.91
C VAL A 125 -1.98 -15.43 2.82
N LEU A 126 -1.37 -14.41 2.21
CA LEU A 126 -0.95 -13.21 2.90
C LEU A 126 -2.10 -12.20 2.86
N THR A 127 -2.63 -11.84 4.02
CA THR A 127 -3.60 -10.76 4.16
C THR A 127 -2.90 -9.54 4.73
N ILE A 128 -2.97 -8.41 4.03
CA ILE A 128 -2.65 -7.08 4.61
C ILE A 128 -3.94 -6.30 4.82
N TYR A 129 -4.03 -5.59 5.94
CA TYR A 129 -5.30 -4.97 6.35
C TYR A 129 -5.09 -3.81 7.33
N VAL A 130 -6.07 -2.91 7.38
CA VAL A 130 -6.14 -1.87 8.41
C VAL A 130 -6.93 -2.44 9.60
N ALA A 131 -6.40 -2.35 10.81
CA ALA A 131 -7.16 -2.74 11.99
C ALA A 131 -8.09 -1.59 12.41
N SER A 132 -9.39 -1.87 12.53
CA SER A 132 -10.37 -0.89 12.99
C SER A 132 -9.99 -0.36 14.37
N ALA A 133 -9.91 0.96 14.53
CA ALA A 133 -9.64 1.57 15.84
C ALA A 133 -10.78 1.32 16.86
N LYS A 134 -11.96 0.94 16.37
CA LYS A 134 -13.16 0.73 17.19
C LYS A 134 -13.13 -0.62 17.92
N ASP A 135 -12.80 -1.69 17.22
CA ASP A 135 -12.92 -3.07 17.72
C ASP A 135 -11.80 -4.01 17.24
N GLY A 136 -10.83 -3.51 16.47
CA GLY A 136 -9.72 -4.29 15.96
C GLY A 136 -10.08 -5.22 14.80
N THR A 137 -11.32 -5.18 14.29
CA THR A 137 -11.70 -5.94 13.09
C THR A 137 -10.85 -5.53 11.89
N ALA A 138 -10.65 -6.47 10.96
CA ALA A 138 -9.89 -6.19 9.76
C ALA A 138 -10.75 -5.41 8.76
N GLU A 139 -10.22 -4.29 8.29
CA GLU A 139 -10.81 -3.41 7.28
C GLU A 139 -9.84 -3.32 6.10
N ASN A 140 -10.38 -3.04 4.91
CA ASN A 140 -9.61 -2.91 3.67
C ASN A 140 -8.65 -4.10 3.41
N GLU A 141 -9.09 -5.32 3.73
CA GLU A 141 -8.28 -6.52 3.52
C GLU A 141 -7.87 -6.68 2.04
N LEU A 142 -6.59 -6.94 1.82
CA LEU A 142 -6.05 -7.39 0.54
C LEU A 142 -5.45 -8.78 0.75
N ASN A 143 -6.08 -9.77 0.12
CA ASN A 143 -5.69 -11.17 0.19
C ASN A 143 -4.84 -11.55 -1.01
N ILE A 144 -3.64 -12.06 -0.76
CA ILE A 144 -2.66 -12.37 -1.79
C ILE A 144 -2.28 -13.85 -1.66
N PRO A 145 -2.66 -14.68 -2.64
CA PRO A 145 -2.27 -16.09 -2.65
C PRO A 145 -0.74 -16.23 -2.67
N VAL A 146 -0.22 -17.13 -1.84
CA VAL A 146 1.21 -17.46 -1.82
C VAL A 146 1.40 -18.98 -1.81
N GLU A 147 2.54 -19.42 -2.32
CA GLU A 147 2.93 -20.83 -2.30
C GLU A 147 4.19 -20.99 -1.44
N PHE A 148 4.27 -22.11 -0.72
CA PHE A 148 5.40 -22.47 0.12
C PHE A 148 6.20 -23.61 -0.53
N ALA A 149 7.51 -23.42 -0.67
CA ALA A 149 8.39 -24.45 -1.24
C ALA A 149 8.68 -25.59 -0.25
N ASN A 150 8.79 -25.27 1.04
CA ASN A 150 9.05 -26.22 2.12
C ASN A 150 7.84 -26.22 3.06
N PHE A 151 7.16 -27.35 3.19
CA PHE A 151 6.01 -27.54 4.09
C PHE A 151 6.08 -28.93 4.76
N GLU A 152 5.63 -29.03 6.00
CA GLU A 152 5.40 -30.29 6.70
C GLU A 152 4.11 -30.92 6.18
N ARG A 153 4.14 -32.23 5.91
CA ARG A 153 3.00 -33.00 5.44
C ARG A 153 2.37 -33.80 6.56
#